data_AF-A0A838XSM6-F1
#
_entry.id   AF-A0A838XSM6-F1
#
_cell.length_a   1.000
_cell.length_b   1.000
_cell.length_c   1.000
_cell.angle_alpha   90.00
_cell.angle_beta   90.00
_cell.angle_gamma   90.00
#
_symmetry.space_group_name_H-M   'P 1'
#
loop_
_entity.id
_entity.type
_entity.pdbx_description
1 polymer ?
#
loop_
_entity_poly.entity_id
_entity_poly.type
_entity_poly.pdbx_seq_one_letter_code
_entity_poly.pdbx_strand_id
1 'polypeptide(L)' 'MSASVSSAASASQASVSRAALLPIVLLSAFVGAFVVFGVGFAHSNVLHNAAHDSRHALGFPCH' A
#
# COMPACT_ATOMS: atom_id res chain seq x y z
N MET A 1 8.65 13.81 -46.05
CA MET A 1 8.22 14.37 -44.75
C MET A 1 8.36 13.24 -43.75
N SER A 2 9.45 13.23 -43.01
CA SER A 2 9.82 12.18 -42.04
C SER A 2 8.93 12.18 -40.82
N ALA A 3 8.69 11.00 -40.25
CA ALA A 3 8.75 10.79 -38.79
C ALA A 3 8.84 9.29 -38.49
N SER A 4 10.06 8.76 -38.49
CA SER A 4 10.38 7.51 -37.80
C SER A 4 10.41 7.83 -36.30
N VAL A 5 9.35 7.50 -35.57
CA VAL A 5 9.37 7.63 -34.10
C VAL A 5 10.14 6.45 -33.55
N SER A 6 11.25 6.79 -32.90
CA SER A 6 12.24 5.92 -32.30
C SER A 6 11.63 4.89 -31.35
N SER A 7 12.17 3.68 -31.47
CA SER A 7 12.03 2.53 -30.57
C SER A 7 11.86 2.95 -29.10
N ALA A 8 10.73 2.56 -28.49
CA ALA A 8 10.59 2.59 -27.05
C ALA A 8 11.75 1.78 -26.46
N ALA A 9 12.62 2.44 -25.70
CA ALA A 9 13.69 1.77 -24.98
C ALA A 9 13.07 0.62 -24.19
N SER A 10 13.50 -0.61 -24.48
CA SER A 10 13.23 -1.77 -23.65
C SER A 10 13.79 -1.48 -22.27
N ALA A 11 12.95 -0.94 -21.38
CA ALA A 11 13.26 -0.91 -19.96
C ALA A 11 13.45 -2.36 -19.54
N SER A 12 14.69 -2.75 -19.25
CA SER A 12 14.99 -4.02 -18.62
C SER A 12 14.16 -4.10 -17.34
N GLN A 13 13.10 -4.88 -17.36
CA GLN A 13 12.29 -5.14 -16.18
C GLN A 13 13.17 -6.00 -15.26
N ALA A 14 13.83 -5.36 -14.30
CA ALA A 14 14.63 -6.06 -13.32
C ALA A 14 13.72 -7.05 -12.59
N SER A 15 13.93 -8.35 -12.80
CA SER A 15 13.17 -9.38 -12.12
C SER A 15 13.57 -9.38 -10.64
N VAL A 16 12.74 -8.80 -9.78
CA VAL A 16 12.94 -8.88 -8.34
C VAL A 16 12.62 -10.30 -7.90
N SER A 17 13.62 -11.00 -7.35
CA SER A 17 13.43 -12.33 -6.79
C SER A 17 12.36 -12.30 -5.70
N ARG A 18 11.44 -13.28 -5.67
CA ARG A 18 10.40 -13.38 -4.61
C ARG A 18 11.00 -13.38 -3.20
N ALA A 19 12.19 -13.97 -3.04
CA ALA A 19 12.93 -13.95 -1.78
C ALA A 19 13.32 -12.51 -1.35
N ALA A 20 13.62 -11.63 -2.29
CA ALA A 20 13.93 -10.22 -2.00
C ALA A 20 12.69 -9.42 -1.56
N LEU A 21 11.48 -9.90 -1.88
CA LEU A 21 10.22 -9.28 -1.45
C LEU A 21 9.79 -9.72 -0.04
N LEU A 22 10.29 -10.86 0.45
CA LEU A 22 9.89 -11.42 1.74
C LEU A 22 9.98 -10.42 2.91
N PRO A 23 11.07 -9.65 3.12
CA PRO A 23 11.13 -8.67 4.21
C PRO A 23 10.08 -7.56 4.07
N ILE A 24 9.79 -7.12 2.83
CA ILE A 24 8.80 -6.07 2.56
C ILE A 24 7.39 -6.59 2.88
N VAL A 25 7.08 -7.82 2.47
CA VAL A 25 5.79 -8.47 2.76
C VAL A 25 5.61 -8.65 4.26
N LEU A 26 6.64 -9.13 4.97
CA LEU A 26 6.58 -9.31 6.41
C LEU A 26 6.43 -7.98 7.15
N LEU A 27 7.16 -6.94 6.74
CA LEU A 27 7.01 -5.61 7.32
C LEU A 27 5.61 -5.04 7.05
N SER A 28 5.10 -5.17 5.84
CA SER A 28 3.76 -4.71 5.48
C SER A 28 2.68 -5.42 6.28
N ALA A 29 2.78 -6.76 6.41
CA ALA A 29 1.88 -7.55 7.23
C ALA A 29 1.98 -7.17 8.71
N PHE A 30 3.20 -6.97 9.22
CA PHE A 30 3.43 -6.54 10.60
C PHE A 30 2.84 -5.16 10.89
N VAL A 31 3.05 -4.18 10.01
CA VAL A 31 2.48 -2.84 10.15
C VAL A 31 0.95 -2.89 10.08
N GLY A 32 0.38 -3.64 9.14
CA GLY A 32 -1.07 -3.82 9.05
C GLY A 32 -1.65 -4.45 10.32
N ALA A 33 -1.02 -5.53 10.81
CA ALA A 33 -1.41 -6.17 12.07
C ALA A 33 -1.30 -5.18 13.24
N PHE A 34 -0.18 -4.47 13.36
CA PHE A 34 0.05 -3.49 14.40
C PHE A 34 -1.04 -2.41 14.43
N VAL A 35 -1.46 -1.90 13.27
CA VAL A 35 -2.56 -0.93 13.21
C VAL A 35 -3.87 -1.55 13.68
N VAL A 36 -4.25 -2.72 13.15
CA VAL A 36 -5.52 -3.39 13.51
C VAL A 36 -5.59 -3.70 15.00
N PHE A 37 -4.57 -4.34 15.54
CA PHE A 37 -4.51 -4.69 16.97
C PHE A 37 -4.29 -3.43 17.84
N GLY A 38 -3.46 -2.50 17.40
CA GLY A 38 -3.16 -1.27 18.12
C GLY A 38 -4.40 -0.42 18.34
N VAL A 39 -5.20 -0.18 17.30
CA VAL A 39 -6.46 0.58 17.44
C VAL A 39 -7.53 -0.24 18.15
N GLY A 40 -7.64 -1.54 17.83
CA GLY A 40 -8.68 -2.44 18.38
C GLY A 40 -8.56 -2.70 19.89
N PHE A 41 -7.36 -2.59 20.45
CA PHE A 41 -7.12 -2.73 21.90
C PHE A 41 -6.72 -1.40 22.57
N ALA A 42 -6.80 -0.28 21.85
CA ALA A 42 -6.54 1.03 22.42
C ALA A 42 -7.62 1.38 23.44
N HIS A 43 -7.20 1.80 24.64
CA HIS A 43 -8.10 2.39 25.63
C HIS A 43 -8.59 3.80 25.21
N SER A 44 -7.95 4.41 24.21
CA SER A 44 -8.32 5.72 23.70
C SER A 44 -9.49 5.62 22.71
N ASN A 45 -10.63 6.18 23.12
CA ASN A 45 -11.81 6.31 22.26
C ASN A 45 -11.52 7.15 21.00
N VAL A 46 -10.61 8.13 21.10
CA VAL A 46 -10.18 8.95 19.96
C VAL A 46 -9.52 8.09 18.87
N LEU A 47 -8.62 7.17 19.25
CA LEU A 47 -7.90 6.34 18.30
C LEU A 47 -8.82 5.32 17.62
N HIS A 48 -9.77 4.75 18.37
CA HIS A 48 -10.79 3.85 17.85
C HIS A 48 -11.72 4.55 16.85
N ASN A 49 -12.21 5.75 17.21
CA ASN A 49 -13.10 6.53 16.34
C ASN A 49 -12.39 6.98 15.07
N ALA A 50 -11.14 7.45 15.16
CA ALA A 50 -10.35 7.81 13.99
C ALA A 50 -10.17 6.63 13.00
N ALA A 51 -10.01 5.41 13.52
CA ALA A 51 -9.95 4.21 12.70
C ALA A 51 -11.28 3.90 12.00
N HIS A 52 -12.41 4.06 12.71
CA HIS A 52 -13.75 3.92 12.12
C HIS A 52 -14.03 4.98 11.04
N ASP A 53 -13.67 6.24 11.29
CA ASP A 53 -13.82 7.34 10.34
C ASP A 53 -12.98 7.12 9.08
N SER A 54 -11.77 6.60 9.23
CA SER A 54 -10.91 6.24 8.09
C SER A 54 -11.57 5.16 7.23
N ARG A 55 -12.19 4.14 7.82
CA ARG A 55 -12.93 3.11 7.06
C ARG A 55 -14.12 3.70 6.33
N HIS A 56 -14.83 4.66 6.92
CA HIS A 56 -15.89 5.38 6.23
C HIS A 56 -15.35 6.20 5.05
N ALA A 57 -14.27 6.96 5.24
CA ALA A 57 -13.62 7.76 4.20
C ALA A 57 -13.11 6.92 3.01
N LEU A 58 -12.59 5.71 3.28
CA LEU A 58 -12.14 4.77 2.25
C LEU A 58 -13.29 4.08 1.50
N GLY A 59 -14.50 4.09 2.07
CA GLY A 59 -15.71 3.51 1.48
C GLY A 59 -16.52 4.50 0.63
N PHE A 60 -16.14 5.78 0.59
CA PHE A 60 -16.84 6.77 -0.23
C PHE A 60 -16.43 6.66 -1.70
N PRO A 61 -17.41 6.71 -2.65
CA PRO A 61 -17.09 6.84 -4.06
C PRO A 61 -16.32 8.15 -4.26
N CYS A 62 -15.15 8.05 -4.87
CA CYS A 62 -14.50 9.17 -5.52
C CYS A 62 -15.40 9.62 -6.67
N HIS A 63 -16.24 10.62 -6.39
CA HIS A 63 -16.58 11.59 -7.42
C HIS A 63 -15.52 12.69 -7.39
#